data_AF-A0A2V4NVY8-F1
#
_entry.id   AF-A0A2V4NVY8-F1
#
_cell.length_a   1.000
_cell.length_b   1.000
_cell.length_c   1.000
_cell.angle_alpha   90.00
_cell.angle_beta   90.00
_cell.angle_gamma   90.00
#
_symmetry.space_group_name_H-M   'P 1'
#
loop_
_entity.id
_entity.type
_entity.pdbx_description
1 polymer ?
#
loop_
_entity_poly.entity_id
_entity_poly.type
_entity_poly.pdbx_seq_one_letter_code
_entity_poly.pdbx_strand_id
1 'polypeptide(L)'
;MVDRNGRPAPMSSATAYEARSVAVPFGNCTEPSNVKAGGKSCALRFQCAGCGFYRPDPSYLPAIEEHLHALRSDRETAQAMDAAPFVLRNLADQINAFTDVADTMRNRLEELPVDQRAEIEEAGKILRKARLSEGRTLLPLSVVQRRGDAR
;
A
#
# COMPACT_ATOMS: atom_id res chain seq x y z
N MET A 1 9.18 -8.97 -11.77
CA MET A 1 8.45 -9.61 -12.88
C MET A 1 9.16 -10.93 -13.19
N VAL A 2 8.61 -11.84 -14.01
CA VAL A 2 9.34 -13.05 -14.41
C VAL A 2 9.92 -12.88 -15.81
N ASP A 3 11.16 -13.31 -16.00
CA ASP A 3 11.80 -13.34 -17.32
C ASP A 3 11.15 -14.42 -18.21
N ARG A 4 11.64 -14.54 -19.45
CA ARG A 4 11.16 -15.55 -20.40
C ARG A 4 11.41 -17.00 -19.92
N ASN A 5 12.19 -17.19 -18.86
CA ASN A 5 12.55 -18.45 -18.24
C ASN A 5 11.80 -18.65 -16.91
N GLY A 6 10.85 -17.78 -16.56
CA GLY A 6 10.07 -17.87 -15.33
C GLY A 6 10.80 -17.41 -14.06
N ARG A 7 11.98 -16.79 -14.17
CA ARG A 7 12.77 -16.35 -13.00
C ARG A 7 12.46 -14.90 -12.63
N PRO A 8 12.43 -14.56 -11.32
CA PRO A 8 12.30 -13.17 -10.90
C PRO A 8 13.42 -12.30 -11.50
N ALA A 9 13.05 -11.24 -12.22
CA ALA A 9 13.98 -10.31 -12.84
C ALA A 9 13.51 -8.86 -12.70
N PRO A 10 14.45 -7.89 -12.60
CA PRO A 10 14.15 -6.47 -12.65
C PRO A 10 13.69 -6.05 -14.05
N MET A 11 12.95 -4.95 -14.13
CA MET A 11 12.52 -4.39 -15.42
C MET A 11 13.69 -3.71 -16.13
N SER A 12 13.69 -3.76 -17.46
CA SER A 12 14.74 -3.14 -18.29
C SER A 12 14.73 -1.61 -18.25
N SER A 13 13.63 -0.99 -17.82
CA SER A 13 13.51 0.46 -17.60
C SER A 13 12.31 0.81 -16.72
N ALA A 14 12.30 2.03 -16.16
CA ALA A 14 11.16 2.60 -15.44
C ALA A 14 9.91 2.70 -16.34
N THR A 15 10.07 3.13 -17.59
CA THR A 15 8.97 3.20 -18.57
C THR A 15 8.34 1.83 -18.83
N ALA A 16 9.14 0.77 -18.86
CA ALA A 16 8.63 -0.59 -19.04
C ALA A 16 7.87 -1.08 -17.79
N TYR A 17 8.28 -0.64 -16.59
CA TYR A 17 7.57 -0.91 -15.34
C TYR A 17 6.21 -0.21 -15.29
N GLU A 18 6.16 1.07 -15.65
CA GLU A 18 4.93 1.86 -15.71
C GLU A 18 3.97 1.35 -16.81
N ALA A 19 4.49 0.96 -17.97
CA ALA A 19 3.67 0.42 -19.05
C ALA A 19 3.03 -0.95 -18.74
N ARG A 20 3.49 -1.65 -17.69
CA ARG A 20 3.06 -3.01 -17.33
C ARG A 20 2.46 -3.13 -15.94
N SER A 21 2.24 -2.02 -15.26
CA SER A 21 1.60 -2.02 -13.97
C SER A 21 0.71 -0.80 -13.80
N VAL A 22 -0.28 -0.92 -12.94
CA VAL A 22 -1.11 0.21 -12.53
C VAL A 22 -1.15 0.28 -11.01
N ALA A 23 -1.06 1.49 -10.47
CA ALA A 23 -1.15 1.73 -9.04
C ALA A 23 -2.49 1.20 -8.49
N VAL A 24 -2.41 0.50 -7.37
CA VAL A 24 -3.55 0.04 -6.57
C VAL A 24 -3.25 0.28 -5.10
N PRO A 25 -4.22 0.12 -4.18
CA PRO A 25 -3.94 0.27 -2.76
C PRO A 25 -2.72 -0.58 -2.32
N PHE A 26 -1.78 0.10 -1.67
CA PHE A 26 -0.57 -0.47 -1.07
C PHE A 26 0.37 -1.23 -2.03
N GLY A 27 0.30 -0.96 -3.34
CA GLY A 27 1.19 -1.60 -4.30
C GLY A 27 0.76 -1.40 -5.74
N ASN A 28 0.99 -2.41 -6.57
CA ASN A 28 0.71 -2.38 -8.00
C ASN A 28 -0.04 -3.62 -8.48
N CYS A 29 -0.83 -3.47 -9.54
CA CYS A 29 -1.48 -4.55 -10.26
C CYS A 29 -0.78 -4.80 -11.59
N THR A 30 -0.55 -6.07 -11.91
CA THR A 30 0.07 -6.49 -13.18
C THR A 30 -0.87 -7.34 -14.05
N GLU A 31 -2.17 -7.29 -13.81
CA GLU A 31 -3.15 -8.00 -14.64
C GLU A 31 -3.29 -7.29 -15.99
N PRO A 32 -3.02 -7.96 -17.13
CA PRO A 32 -2.90 -7.28 -18.43
C PRO A 32 -4.12 -6.45 -18.84
N SER A 33 -5.34 -6.96 -18.60
CA SER A 33 -6.58 -6.27 -18.98
C SER A 33 -6.80 -5.01 -18.14
N ASN A 34 -6.56 -5.09 -16.84
CA ASN A 34 -6.69 -3.98 -15.90
C ASN A 34 -5.59 -2.94 -16.10
N VAL A 35 -4.38 -3.36 -16.39
CA VAL A 35 -3.29 -2.45 -16.78
C VAL A 35 -3.66 -1.71 -18.07
N LYS A 36 -4.12 -2.41 -19.11
CA LYS A 36 -4.58 -1.79 -20.36
C LYS A 36 -5.75 -0.83 -20.13
N ALA A 37 -6.62 -1.12 -19.17
CA ALA A 37 -7.73 -0.25 -18.77
C ALA A 37 -7.33 0.88 -17.79
N GLY A 38 -6.04 1.04 -17.46
CA GLY A 38 -5.58 2.05 -16.50
C GLY A 38 -6.18 1.88 -15.11
N GLY A 39 -6.36 0.64 -14.66
CA GLY A 39 -6.87 0.30 -13.32
C GLY A 39 -8.40 0.28 -13.22
N LYS A 40 -9.12 0.51 -14.32
CA LYS A 40 -10.57 0.72 -14.32
C LYS A 40 -11.39 -0.54 -14.62
N SER A 41 -10.77 -1.71 -14.84
CA SER A 41 -11.47 -2.94 -15.22
C SER A 41 -11.31 -4.08 -14.21
N CYS A 42 -10.72 -3.84 -13.03
CA CYS A 42 -10.53 -4.87 -12.02
C CYS A 42 -11.88 -5.45 -11.56
N ALA A 43 -12.10 -6.74 -11.82
CA ALA A 43 -13.33 -7.43 -11.43
C ALA A 43 -13.45 -7.61 -9.90
N LEU A 44 -12.31 -7.78 -9.22
CA LEU A 44 -12.23 -8.05 -7.78
C LEU A 44 -12.41 -6.82 -6.88
N ARG A 45 -12.37 -5.60 -7.44
CA ARG A 45 -12.66 -4.31 -6.79
C ARG A 45 -12.25 -4.19 -5.32
N PHE A 46 -11.12 -3.53 -5.05
CA PHE A 46 -10.58 -3.28 -3.70
C PHE A 46 -10.08 -4.52 -2.94
N GLN A 47 -10.26 -5.74 -3.45
CA GLN A 47 -9.76 -6.97 -2.84
C GLN A 47 -8.36 -7.38 -3.35
N CYS A 48 -7.43 -6.42 -3.44
CA CYS A 48 -6.11 -6.65 -4.04
C CYS A 48 -5.31 -7.74 -3.31
N ALA A 49 -5.37 -7.81 -1.98
CA ALA A 49 -4.67 -8.82 -1.19
C ALA A 49 -5.03 -10.26 -1.56
N GLY A 50 -6.24 -10.50 -2.11
CA GLY A 50 -6.68 -11.82 -2.58
C GLY A 50 -6.36 -12.13 -4.04
N CYS A 51 -5.70 -11.22 -4.78
CA CYS A 51 -5.48 -11.36 -6.22
C CYS A 51 -4.04 -11.81 -6.57
N GLY A 52 -3.89 -12.85 -7.40
CA GLY A 52 -2.57 -13.34 -7.84
C GLY A 52 -1.74 -12.34 -8.69
N PHE A 53 -2.37 -11.30 -9.22
CA PHE A 53 -1.70 -10.21 -9.97
C PHE A 53 -1.26 -9.04 -9.07
N TYR A 54 -1.57 -9.09 -7.78
CA TYR A 54 -1.18 -8.06 -6.84
C TYR A 54 0.32 -8.15 -6.52
N ARG A 55 0.99 -7.02 -6.55
CA ARG A 55 2.40 -6.85 -6.21
C ARG A 55 2.48 -5.81 -5.09
N PRO A 56 2.44 -6.23 -3.81
CA PRO A 56 2.58 -5.31 -2.69
C PRO A 56 3.98 -4.71 -2.67
N ASP A 57 4.10 -3.49 -2.15
CA ASP A 57 5.36 -2.74 -2.08
C ASP A 57 5.69 -2.44 -0.59
N PRO A 58 6.88 -2.86 -0.09
CA PRO A 58 7.28 -2.67 1.31
C PRO A 58 7.28 -1.21 1.79
N SER A 59 7.36 -0.24 0.88
CA SER A 59 7.22 1.19 1.23
C SER A 59 5.87 1.51 1.90
N TYR A 60 4.85 0.67 1.69
CA TYR A 60 3.52 0.76 2.29
C TYR A 60 3.31 -0.05 3.57
N LEU A 61 4.30 -0.78 4.09
CA LEU A 61 4.15 -1.59 5.32
C LEU A 61 3.48 -0.81 6.48
N PRO A 62 3.88 0.44 6.80
CA PRO A 62 3.20 1.21 7.85
C PRO A 62 1.72 1.51 7.54
N ALA A 63 1.38 1.74 6.28
CA ALA A 63 0.01 2.02 5.87
C ALA A 63 -0.85 0.74 5.87
N ILE A 64 -0.25 -0.42 5.59
CA ILE A 64 -0.91 -1.72 5.73
C ILE A 64 -1.19 -2.02 7.20
N GLU A 65 -0.26 -1.72 8.10
CA GLU A 65 -0.47 -1.85 9.55
C GLU A 65 -1.63 -0.98 10.03
N GLU A 66 -1.67 0.29 9.61
CA GLU A 66 -2.80 1.19 9.90
C GLU A 66 -4.12 0.64 9.33
N HIS A 67 -4.11 0.11 8.11
CA HIS A 67 -5.29 -0.52 7.51
C HIS A 67 -5.76 -1.76 8.28
N LEU A 68 -4.84 -2.59 8.79
CA LEU A 68 -5.18 -3.73 9.64
C LEU A 68 -5.82 -3.29 10.96
N HIS A 69 -5.34 -2.20 11.56
CA HIS A 69 -5.98 -1.63 12.75
C HIS A 69 -7.40 -1.12 12.44
N ALA A 70 -7.59 -0.44 11.31
CA ALA A 70 -8.90 0.01 10.86
C ALA A 70 -9.85 -1.19 10.64
N LEU A 71 -9.42 -2.21 9.90
CA LEU A 71 -10.23 -3.42 9.65
C LEU A 71 -10.65 -4.13 10.95
N ARG A 72 -9.75 -4.20 11.95
CA ARG A 72 -10.07 -4.76 13.27
C ARG A 72 -11.13 -3.92 13.98
N SER A 73 -10.98 -2.60 13.98
CA SER A 73 -11.97 -1.67 14.56
C SER A 73 -13.32 -1.78 13.85
N ASP A 74 -13.33 -1.85 12.53
CA ASP A 74 -14.54 -1.98 11.71
C ASP A 74 -15.24 -3.32 11.98
N ARG A 75 -14.48 -4.39 12.20
CA ARG A 75 -15.03 -5.71 12.57
C ARG A 75 -15.70 -5.67 13.94
N GLU A 76 -15.08 -5.08 14.94
CA GLU A 76 -15.69 -4.93 16.27
C GLU A 76 -16.96 -4.07 16.21
N THR A 77 -16.92 -2.97 15.45
CA THR A 77 -18.09 -2.11 15.21
C THR A 77 -19.21 -2.87 14.52
N ALA A 78 -18.91 -3.62 13.46
CA ALA A 78 -19.89 -4.43 12.74
C ALA A 78 -20.52 -5.50 13.64
N GLN A 79 -19.74 -6.10 14.53
CA GLN A 79 -20.24 -7.06 15.51
C GLN A 79 -21.20 -6.40 16.51
N ALA A 80 -20.87 -5.21 17.03
CA ALA A 80 -21.74 -4.46 17.94
C ALA A 80 -23.04 -3.98 17.28
N MET A 81 -23.05 -3.83 15.95
CA MET A 81 -24.22 -3.46 15.16
C MET A 81 -25.09 -4.64 14.72
N ASP A 82 -24.81 -5.86 15.20
CA ASP A 82 -25.46 -7.10 14.74
C ASP A 82 -25.41 -7.26 13.21
N ALA A 83 -24.29 -6.88 12.59
CA ALA A 83 -24.13 -6.98 11.14
C ALA A 83 -24.28 -8.44 10.67
N ALA A 84 -24.77 -8.60 9.44
CA ALA A 84 -25.00 -9.92 8.87
C ALA A 84 -23.71 -10.78 8.85
N PRO A 85 -23.80 -12.12 9.01
CA PRO A 85 -22.62 -12.98 9.13
C PRO A 85 -21.62 -12.89 7.97
N PHE A 86 -22.08 -12.57 6.75
CA PHE A 86 -21.20 -12.42 5.60
C PHE A 86 -20.29 -11.19 5.71
N VAL A 87 -20.72 -10.14 6.41
CA VAL A 87 -19.92 -8.92 6.64
C VAL A 87 -18.77 -9.23 7.57
N LEU A 88 -19.05 -9.90 8.69
CA LEU A 88 -18.03 -10.29 9.67
C LEU A 88 -16.99 -11.23 9.08
N ARG A 89 -17.41 -12.19 8.26
CA ARG A 89 -16.49 -13.09 7.53
C ARG A 89 -15.60 -12.31 6.57
N ASN A 90 -16.19 -11.43 5.75
CA ASN A 90 -15.42 -10.64 4.78
C ASN A 90 -14.39 -9.71 5.46
N LEU A 91 -14.70 -9.14 6.63
CA LEU A 91 -13.74 -8.36 7.39
C LEU A 91 -12.62 -9.24 7.96
N ALA A 92 -12.95 -10.42 8.51
CA ALA A 92 -11.96 -11.39 8.98
C ALA A 92 -11.03 -11.87 7.86
N ASP A 93 -11.59 -12.17 6.68
CA ASP A 93 -10.82 -12.63 5.52
C ASP A 93 -9.88 -11.55 5.01
N GLN A 94 -10.30 -10.28 5.01
CA GLN A 94 -9.43 -9.15 4.67
C GLN A 94 -8.32 -8.95 5.71
N ILE A 95 -8.61 -9.08 7.00
CA ILE A 95 -7.59 -9.02 8.06
C ILE A 95 -6.53 -10.10 7.83
N ASN A 96 -6.95 -11.34 7.58
CA ASN A 96 -6.03 -12.44 7.33
C ASN A 96 -5.19 -12.18 6.06
N ALA A 97 -5.82 -11.81 4.95
CA ALA A 97 -5.12 -11.58 3.69
C ALA A 97 -4.08 -10.46 3.77
N PHE A 98 -4.39 -9.34 4.44
CA PHE A 98 -3.42 -8.26 4.62
C PHE A 98 -2.33 -8.59 5.66
N THR A 99 -2.64 -9.42 6.66
CA THR A 99 -1.63 -9.95 7.59
C THR A 99 -0.61 -10.80 6.83
N ASP A 100 -1.07 -11.74 6.01
CA ASP A 100 -0.22 -12.60 5.18
C ASP A 100 0.66 -11.79 4.21
N VAL A 101 0.09 -10.75 3.60
CA VAL A 101 0.84 -9.82 2.73
C VAL A 101 1.94 -9.10 3.51
N ALA A 102 1.62 -8.55 4.69
CA ALA A 102 2.59 -7.83 5.52
C ALA A 102 3.73 -8.76 5.97
N ASP A 103 3.39 -9.95 6.46
CA ASP A 103 4.37 -10.93 6.95
C ASP A 103 5.25 -11.45 5.82
N THR A 104 4.68 -11.72 4.63
CA THR A 104 5.47 -12.10 3.46
C THR A 104 6.48 -11.02 3.08
N MET A 105 6.11 -9.75 3.14
CA MET A 105 7.05 -8.65 2.85
C MET A 105 8.13 -8.54 3.93
N ARG A 106 7.78 -8.64 5.21
CA ARG A 106 8.76 -8.60 6.32
C ARG A 106 9.76 -9.75 6.21
N ASN A 107 9.29 -10.98 6.01
CA ASN A 107 10.16 -12.15 5.86
C ASN A 107 11.13 -11.97 4.69
N ARG A 108 10.66 -11.48 3.54
CA ARG A 108 11.53 -11.20 2.39
C ARG A 108 12.56 -10.11 2.66
N LEU A 109 12.22 -9.09 3.44
CA LEU A 109 13.17 -8.06 3.85
C LEU A 109 14.22 -8.62 4.82
N GLU A 110 13.82 -9.52 5.73
CA GLU A 110 14.71 -10.17 6.69
C GLU A 110 15.69 -11.14 6.03
N GLU A 111 15.33 -11.75 4.90
CA GLU A 111 16.21 -12.59 4.08
C GLU A 111 17.33 -11.80 3.37
N LEU A 112 17.21 -10.46 3.28
CA LEU A 112 18.21 -9.63 2.61
C LEU A 112 19.42 -9.34 3.51
N PRO A 113 20.61 -9.14 2.89
CA PRO A 113 21.73 -8.52 3.57
C PRO A 113 21.35 -7.21 4.25
N VAL A 114 21.93 -6.94 5.43
CA VAL A 114 21.53 -5.82 6.31
C VAL A 114 21.66 -4.47 5.61
N ASP A 115 22.69 -4.30 4.79
CA ASP A 115 22.92 -3.12 3.95
C ASP A 115 21.80 -2.93 2.90
N GLN A 116 21.44 -3.99 2.16
CA GLN A 116 20.36 -3.94 1.18
C GLN A 116 19.00 -3.67 1.82
N ARG A 117 18.73 -4.30 2.97
CA ARG A 117 17.51 -4.02 3.74
C ARG A 117 17.44 -2.56 4.15
N ALA A 118 18.54 -2.00 4.67
CA ALA A 118 18.61 -0.60 5.08
C ALA A 118 18.38 0.36 3.92
N GLU A 119 18.92 0.06 2.73
CA GLU A 119 18.67 0.85 1.51
C GLU A 119 17.20 0.86 1.11
N ILE A 120 16.53 -0.31 1.13
CA ILE A 120 15.11 -0.42 0.80
C ILE A 120 14.24 0.33 1.82
N GLU A 121 14.56 0.21 3.11
CA GLU A 121 13.85 0.92 4.16
C GLU A 121 13.97 2.45 4.02
N GLU A 122 15.17 2.95 3.69
CA GLU A 122 15.41 4.37 3.47
C GLU A 122 14.69 4.87 2.21
N ALA A 123 14.77 4.14 1.09
CA ALA A 123 13.99 4.43 -0.11
C ALA A 123 12.49 4.46 0.21
N GLY A 124 12.00 3.52 1.02
CA GLY A 124 10.62 3.49 1.48
C GLY A 124 10.22 4.74 2.29
N LYS A 125 11.10 5.26 3.16
CA LYS A 125 10.85 6.51 3.88
C LYS A 125 10.73 7.69 2.92
N ILE A 126 11.60 7.79 1.92
CA ILE A 126 11.57 8.85 0.91
C ILE A 126 10.26 8.80 0.13
N LEU A 127 9.85 7.62 -0.35
CA LEU A 127 8.59 7.43 -1.07
C LEU A 127 7.37 7.83 -0.23
N ARG A 128 7.35 7.47 1.06
CA ARG A 128 6.27 7.90 1.97
C ARG A 128 6.23 9.42 2.12
N LYS A 129 7.37 10.08 2.26
CA LYS A 129 7.44 11.55 2.32
C LYS A 129 6.90 12.18 1.04
N ALA A 130 7.28 11.66 -0.13
CA ALA A 130 6.82 12.16 -1.44
C ALA A 130 5.29 12.04 -1.60
N ARG A 131 4.70 10.90 -1.23
CA ARG A 131 3.24 10.70 -1.25
C ARG A 131 2.49 11.68 -0.34
N LEU A 132 3.06 12.00 0.82
CA LEU A 132 2.48 13.00 1.73
C LEU A 132 2.58 14.43 1.20
N SER A 133 3.54 14.74 0.33
CA SER A 133 3.67 16.05 -0.29
C SER A 133 2.76 16.25 -1.50
N GLU A 134 2.48 15.20 -2.30
CA GLU A 134 1.64 15.30 -3.51
C GLU A 134 0.16 15.62 -3.26
N GLY A 135 -0.31 15.53 -2.01
CA GLY A 135 -1.69 15.86 -1.62
C GLY A 135 -1.86 17.09 -0.73
N ARG A 136 -0.76 17.76 -0.35
CA ARG A 136 -0.82 18.95 0.51
C ARG A 136 -0.73 20.22 -0.31
N THR A 137 -1.88 20.80 -0.66
CA THR A 137 -1.94 22.26 -0.80
C THR A 137 -1.63 22.83 0.57
N LEU A 138 -0.39 23.28 0.79
CA LEU A 138 -0.04 23.99 2.01
C LEU A 138 -0.93 25.23 2.08
N LEU A 139 -1.91 25.23 2.98
CA LEU A 139 -2.66 26.43 3.29
C LEU A 139 -1.64 27.49 3.73
N PRO A 140 -1.68 28.70 3.17
CA PRO A 140 -0.76 29.76 3.57
C PRO A 140 -1.10 30.15 5.02
N LEU A 141 -0.42 29.54 5.98
CA LEU A 141 -0.49 29.93 7.38
C LEU A 141 0.42 31.15 7.54
N SER A 142 -0.17 32.34 7.59
CA SER A 142 0.53 33.55 8.00
C SER A 142 0.67 33.57 9.53
N VAL A 143 1.91 33.54 10.01
CA VAL A 143 2.21 33.69 11.43
C VAL A 143 1.98 35.15 11.83
N VAL A 144 0.90 35.43 12.55
CA VAL A 144 0.68 36.74 13.16
C VAL A 144 1.60 36.87 14.36
N GLN A 145 2.73 37.57 14.19
CA GLN A 145 3.58 37.99 15.29
C GLN A 145 2.86 39.08 16.08
N ARG A 146 2.22 38.72 17.20
CA ARG A 146 1.77 39.72 18.18
C ARG A 146 3.00 40.39 18.77
N ARG A 147 3.29 41.61 18.31
CA ARG A 147 4.16 42.52 19.07
C ARG A 147 3.49 42.74 20.41
N GLY A 148 4.19 42.39 21.49
CA GLY A 148 3.75 42.68 22.84
C GLY A 148 3.73 44.19 23.04
N ASP A 149 2.54 44.75 23.21
CA ASP A 149 2.39 46.10 23.73
C ASP A 149 2.76 46.07 25.21
N ALA A 150 3.99 46.48 25.49
CA ALA A 150 4.40 46.88 26.82
C ALA A 150 3.83 48.28 27.10
N ARG A 151 2.80 48.35 27.94
CA ARG A 151 2.54 49.53 28.77
C ARG A 151 1.78 49.17 30.04
#